data_AF-A0A957TLI1-F1
#
_entry.id   AF-A0A957TLI1-F1
#
_cell.length_a   1.000
_cell.length_b   1.000
_cell.length_c   1.000
_cell.angle_alpha   90.00
_cell.angle_beta   90.00
_cell.angle_gamma   90.00
#
_symmetry.space_group_name_H-M   'P 1'
#
loop_
_entity.id
_entity.type
_entity.pdbx_description
1 polymer ?
#
loop_
_entity_poly.entity_id
_entity_poly.type
_entity_poly.pdbx_seq_one_letter_code
_entity_poly.pdbx_strand_id
1 'polypeptide(L)' 'HEGPTATFTTDFADPLQEKIDYIFLYSNPATAVQPLVTRHAILTDQANGHYPSDHLPVLAEITLTNR' A
#
# COMPACT_ATOMS: atom_id res chain seq x y z
N HIS A 1 6.28 -22.16 17.44
CA HIS A 1 6.23 -20.72 17.09
C HIS A 1 5.23 -20.66 15.94
N GLU A 2 3.96 -20.45 16.28
CA GLU A 2 2.85 -20.46 15.33
C GLU A 2 2.79 -19.08 14.68
N GLY A 3 3.26 -18.97 13.44
CA GLY A 3 3.01 -17.78 12.61
C GLY A 3 1.57 -17.80 12.08
N PRO A 4 0.93 -16.65 11.81
CA PRO A 4 -0.42 -16.62 11.29
C PRO A 4 -0.48 -17.27 9.91
N THR A 5 -1.47 -18.14 9.74
CA THR A 5 -1.84 -18.83 8.51
C THR A 5 -2.44 -17.82 7.52
N ALA A 6 -1.62 -16.97 6.91
CA ALA A 6 -2.07 -16.19 5.76
C ALA A 6 -2.36 -17.17 4.62
N THR A 7 -3.64 -17.41 4.40
CA THR A 7 -4.19 -18.41 3.49
C THR A 7 -3.99 -17.95 2.05
N PHE A 8 -3.29 -18.76 1.26
CA PHE A 8 -3.33 -18.68 -0.19
C PHE A 8 -4.78 -18.94 -0.65
N THR A 9 -5.58 -17.91 -0.92
CA THR A 9 -6.91 -18.09 -1.54
C THR A 9 -6.92 -17.48 -2.93
N THR A 10 -7.16 -18.35 -3.92
CA THR A 10 -7.13 -18.07 -5.36
C THR A 10 -8.39 -17.42 -5.91
N ASP A 11 -9.35 -17.02 -5.07
CA ASP A 11 -10.63 -16.45 -5.48
C ASP A 11 -10.76 -14.99 -4.99
N PHE A 12 -10.41 -14.03 -5.85
CA PHE A 12 -10.52 -12.60 -5.57
C PHE A 12 -11.86 -11.99 -5.98
N ALA A 13 -12.96 -12.64 -5.59
CA ALA A 13 -14.31 -12.13 -5.82
C ALA A 13 -14.93 -11.63 -4.51
N ASP A 14 -14.31 -10.62 -3.87
CA ASP A 14 -14.93 -9.85 -2.79
C ASP A 14 -14.18 -8.53 -2.58
N PRO A 15 -14.84 -7.44 -2.13
CA PRO A 15 -14.19 -6.14 -1.99
C PRO A 15 -13.04 -6.23 -0.97
N LEU A 16 -11.96 -5.46 -1.16
CA LEU A 16 -10.85 -5.36 -0.19
C LEU A 16 -11.40 -4.90 1.18
N GLN A 17 -11.70 -5.84 2.09
CA GLN A 17 -12.30 -5.51 3.38
C GLN A 17 -11.25 -5.08 4.41
N GLU A 18 -10.01 -5.59 4.32
CA GLU A 18 -8.94 -5.27 5.27
C GLU A 18 -7.73 -4.64 4.58
N LYS A 19 -7.26 -3.51 5.13
CA LYS A 19 -6.03 -2.84 4.71
C LYS A 19 -4.90 -3.32 5.63
N ILE A 20 -3.97 -4.11 5.12
CA ILE A 20 -2.83 -4.64 5.89
C ILE A 20 -1.47 -4.15 5.38
N ASP A 21 -1.44 -3.53 4.19
CA ASP A 21 -0.25 -2.93 3.59
C ASP A 21 -0.27 -1.40 3.75
N TYR A 22 0.82 -0.82 4.25
CA TYR A 22 0.91 0.60 4.58
C TYR A 22 2.25 1.21 4.18
N ILE A 23 2.21 2.46 3.72
CA ILE A 23 3.40 3.32 3.57
C ILE A 23 3.33 4.38 4.66
N PHE A 24 4.22 4.28 5.65
CA PHE A 24 4.36 5.29 6.70
C PHE A 24 5.37 6.35 6.32
N LEU A 25 5.02 7.61 6.57
CA LEU A 25 5.92 8.74 6.40
C LEU A 25 6.24 9.36 7.76
N TYR A 26 7.52 9.61 7.99
CA TYR A 26 7.97 10.32 9.17
C TYR A 26 7.92 11.83 8.91
N SER A 27 7.19 12.57 9.75
CA SER A 27 7.09 14.02 9.70
C SER A 27 7.53 14.60 11.04
N ASN A 28 8.59 15.40 11.02
CA ASN A 28 9.12 16.04 12.22
C ASN A 28 9.23 17.55 11.98
N PRO A 29 8.59 18.40 12.81
CA PRO A 29 8.72 19.83 12.68
C PRO A 29 10.14 20.39 12.88
N ALA A 30 11.08 19.63 13.43
CA ALA A 30 12.48 20.02 13.56
C ALA A 30 13.32 19.67 12.32
N THR A 31 12.80 18.89 11.36
CA THR A 31 13.54 18.53 10.14
C THR A 31 13.31 19.55 9.04
N ALA A 32 14.37 19.88 8.29
CA ALA A 32 14.31 20.83 7.18
C ALA A 32 13.39 20.36 6.04
N VAL A 33 13.18 19.05 5.91
CA VAL A 33 12.33 18.43 4.90
C VAL A 33 11.02 17.96 5.52
N GLN A 34 9.91 18.29 4.89
CA GLN A 34 8.58 17.84 5.27
C GLN A 34 7.94 17.07 4.11
N PRO A 35 7.67 15.76 4.27
CA PRO A 35 6.98 14.99 3.24
C PRO A 35 5.49 15.30 3.24
N LEU A 36 4.92 15.49 2.06
CA LEU A 36 3.49 15.67 1.83
C LEU A 36 3.00 14.65 0.79
N VAL A 37 1.97 13.87 1.14
CA VAL A 37 1.32 12.96 0.20
C VAL A 37 0.41 13.77 -0.73
N THR A 38 0.69 13.74 -2.02
CA THR A 38 -0.14 14.40 -3.05
C THR A 38 -1.16 13.44 -3.67
N ARG A 39 -0.84 12.15 -3.72
CA ARG A 39 -1.74 11.11 -4.24
C ARG A 39 -1.52 9.78 -3.53
N HIS A 40 -2.58 9.02 -3.38
CA HIS A 40 -2.57 7.65 -2.87
C HIS A 40 -3.52 6.78 -3.70
N ALA A 41 -3.11 5.56 -4.05
CA ALA A 41 -3.92 4.61 -4.80
C ALA A 41 -3.56 3.16 -4.43
N ILE A 42 -4.50 2.25 -4.69
CA ILE A 42 -4.26 0.81 -4.75
C ILE A 42 -4.30 0.43 -6.23
N LEU A 43 -3.27 -0.26 -6.73
CA LEU A 43 -3.22 -0.69 -8.12
C LEU A 43 -3.91 -2.06 -8.26
N THR A 44 -4.97 -2.12 -9.06
CA THR A 44 -5.82 -3.31 -9.24
C THR A 44 -5.67 -3.92 -10.64
N ASP A 45 -4.58 -3.60 -11.33
CA ASP A 45 -4.32 -4.13 -12.66
C ASP A 45 -4.24 -5.66 -12.65
N GLN A 46 -4.80 -6.25 -13.70
CA GLN A 46 -4.82 -7.70 -13.88
C GLN A 46 -4.18 -8.06 -15.22
N ALA A 47 -3.52 -9.21 -15.26
CA ALA A 47 -3.02 -9.82 -16.49
C ALA A 47 -3.73 -11.17 -16.68
N ASN A 48 -4.37 -11.36 -17.83
CA ASN A 48 -5.15 -12.58 -18.14
C ASN A 48 -6.20 -12.93 -17.07
N GLY A 49 -6.83 -11.93 -16.44
CA GLY A 49 -7.86 -12.14 -15.42
C GLY A 49 -7.32 -12.49 -14.03
N HIS A 50 -6.00 -12.39 -13.82
CA HIS A 50 -5.36 -12.66 -12.53
C HIS A 50 -4.59 -11.43 -12.04
N TYR A 51 -4.61 -11.21 -10.73
CA TYR A 51 -3.70 -10.25 -10.11
C TYR A 51 -2.25 -10.77 -10.22
N PRO A 52 -1.27 -9.88 -10.46
CA PRO A 52 0.13 -10.26 -10.50
C PRO A 52 0.71 -10.77 -9.17
N SER A 53 0.04 -10.48 -8.05
CA SER A 53 0.46 -10.79 -6.69
C SER A 53 -0.77 -11.08 -5.81
N ASP A 54 -0.57 -11.78 -4.69
CA ASP A 54 -1.59 -12.05 -3.67
C ASP A 54 -1.93 -10.83 -2.80
N HIS A 55 -1.08 -9.81 -2.84
CA HIS A 55 -1.33 -8.46 -2.34
C HIS A 55 -1.42 -7.45 -3.49
N LEU A 56 -2.27 -6.42 -3.33
CA LEU A 56 -2.33 -5.31 -4.27
C LEU A 56 -1.31 -4.22 -3.91
N PRO A 57 -0.56 -3.66 -4.88
CA PRO A 57 0.38 -2.59 -4.61
C PRO A 57 -0.29 -1.33 -4.03
N VAL A 58 0.27 -0.80 -2.96
CA VAL A 58 -0.05 0.54 -2.42
C VAL A 58 0.89 1.56 -3.07
N LEU A 59 0.33 2.54 -3.77
CA LEU A 59 1.07 3.64 -4.40
C LEU A 59 0.85 4.94 -3.64
N ALA A 60 1.92 5.67 -3.36
CA ALA A 60 1.87 7.03 -2.83
C ALA A 60 2.79 7.95 -3.65
N GLU A 61 2.28 9.10 -4.06
CA GLU A 61 3.09 10.20 -4.59
C GLU A 61 3.36 11.20 -3.47
N ILE A 62 4.63 11.57 -3.34
CA ILE A 62 5.11 12.36 -2.22
C ILE A 62 5.94 13.52 -2.76
N THR A 63 5.61 14.73 -2.33
CA THR A 63 6.47 15.90 -2.51
C THR A 63 7.27 16.14 -1.25
N LEU A 64 8.56 16.43 -1.41
CA LEU A 64 9.44 16.85 -0.32
C LEU A 64 9.61 18.36 -0.39
N THR A 65 9.09 19.08 0.60
CA THR A 65 9.27 20.53 0.69
C THR A 65 10.32 20.87 1.74
N ASN A 66 11.17 21.83 1.42
CA ASN A 66 12.03 22.46 2.41
C ASN A 66 11.22 23.53 3.15
N ARG A 67 11.43 23.65 4.46
CA ARG A 67 10.94 24.79 5.23
C ARG A 67 11.80 26.03 5.07
#